data_AF-X0S2D8-F1
#
_entry.id   AF-X0S2D8-F1
#
_cell.length_a   1.000
_cell.length_b   1.000
_cell.length_c   1.000
_cell.angle_alpha   90.00
_cell.angle_beta   90.00
_cell.angle_gamma   90.00
#
_symmetry.space_group_name_H-M   'P 1'
#
loop_
_entity.id
_entity.type
_entity.pdbx_description
1 polymer ?
#
loop_
_entity_poly.entity_id
_entity_poly.type
_entity_poly.pdbx_seq_one_letter_code
_entity_poly.pdbx_strand_id
1 'polypeptide(L)'
;MTQEETPKEEATQEEAPPEKLTVEERFLLSPGPHLRSWYSVSRIMYIVALALIFPTAAGVYFFGFQALWVVIVAIVAAVATEYGVKKLRGRPFIMDGGAVVTGLLLGLILPPTMPLWMVAIGSVLSIAIVKEAFGGLGFNIFNPALGGRALLMAAWLVETTTWVPTRFMPDAVT
;
A
#
# COMPACT_ATOMS: atom_id res chain seq x y z
N MET A 1 -27.60 -4.04 -63.97
CA MET A 1 -26.63 -2.92 -63.93
C MET A 1 -27.44 -1.71 -63.51
N THR A 2 -27.38 -1.39 -62.21
CA THR A 2 -28.29 -0.51 -61.48
C THR A 2 -27.93 0.96 -61.65
N GLN A 3 -28.96 1.82 -61.64
CA GLN A 3 -28.98 3.26 -61.89
C GLN A 3 -27.97 4.04 -61.02
N GLU A 4 -27.15 4.91 -61.63
CA GLU A 4 -26.32 5.90 -60.93
C GLU A 4 -27.13 7.18 -60.69
N GLU A 5 -27.35 7.51 -59.41
CA GLU A 5 -27.85 8.82 -58.99
C GLU A 5 -26.73 9.87 -58.99
N THR A 6 -27.16 11.10 -59.22
CA THR A 6 -26.41 12.31 -59.56
C THR A 6 -25.51 12.86 -58.45
N PRO A 7 -24.31 13.40 -58.77
CA PRO A 7 -23.62 14.36 -57.91
C PRO A 7 -24.03 15.79 -58.31
N LYS A 8 -24.63 16.52 -57.37
CA LYS A 8 -24.93 17.96 -57.52
C LYS A 8 -23.69 18.80 -57.28
N GLU A 9 -23.35 19.56 -58.32
CA GLU A 9 -23.10 21.01 -58.30
C GLU A 9 -21.86 21.53 -57.55
N GLU A 10 -20.80 21.74 -58.33
CA GLU A 10 -19.76 22.71 -58.06
C GLU A 10 -20.37 24.11 -57.90
N ALA A 11 -20.19 24.71 -56.73
CA ALA A 11 -20.29 26.14 -56.55
C ALA A 11 -19.06 26.59 -55.77
N THR A 12 -18.11 27.18 -56.50
CA THR A 12 -16.97 27.95 -56.03
C THR A 12 -17.43 28.91 -54.93
N GLN A 13 -17.16 28.58 -53.68
CA GLN A 13 -17.31 29.51 -52.57
C GLN A 13 -15.99 30.23 -52.38
N GLU A 14 -16.02 31.48 -52.81
CA GLU A 14 -15.06 32.54 -52.53
C GLU A 14 -14.64 32.50 -51.05
N GLU A 15 -13.35 32.28 -50.80
CA GLU A 15 -12.77 32.29 -49.45
C GLU A 15 -13.03 33.64 -48.79
N ALA A 16 -13.87 33.64 -47.75
CA ALA A 16 -14.02 34.79 -46.87
C ALA A 16 -12.68 35.06 -46.16
N PRO A 17 -12.29 36.33 -45.93
CA PRO A 17 -11.02 36.64 -45.27
C PRO A 17 -11.03 36.05 -43.85
N PRO A 18 -9.88 35.59 -43.32
CA PRO A 18 -9.83 34.99 -41.99
C PRO A 18 -10.31 36.01 -40.96
N GLU A 19 -11.48 35.77 -40.40
CA GLU A 19 -11.99 36.51 -39.25
C GLU A 19 -10.99 36.30 -38.12
N LYS A 20 -10.32 37.39 -37.74
CA LYS A 20 -9.32 37.39 -36.68
C LYS A 20 -10.04 37.13 -35.37
N LEU A 21 -10.16 35.85 -35.01
CA LEU A 21 -10.55 35.41 -33.68
C LEU A 21 -9.63 36.13 -32.69
N THR A 22 -10.20 37.08 -31.96
CA THR A 22 -9.47 37.79 -30.90
C THR A 22 -9.09 36.77 -29.84
N VAL A 23 -7.87 36.89 -29.32
CA VAL A 23 -7.20 35.96 -28.38
C VAL A 23 -7.94 35.84 -27.02
N GLU A 24 -9.13 36.42 -26.91
CA GLU A 24 -9.94 36.60 -25.70
C GLU A 24 -10.84 35.39 -25.36
N GLU A 25 -11.16 34.50 -26.30
CA GLU A 25 -11.81 33.24 -25.96
C GLU A 25 -10.76 32.22 -25.46
N ARG A 26 -10.17 32.50 -24.29
CA ARG A 26 -9.54 31.46 -23.48
C ARG A 26 -10.62 30.45 -23.17
N PHE A 27 -10.66 29.35 -23.93
CA PHE A 27 -11.32 28.14 -23.50
C PHE A 27 -10.82 27.82 -22.09
N LEU A 28 -11.68 28.03 -21.11
CA LEU A 28 -11.45 27.56 -19.75
C LEU A 28 -11.47 26.03 -19.84
N LEU A 29 -10.31 25.45 -20.13
CA LEU A 29 -9.99 24.06 -19.90
C LEU A 29 -9.97 23.86 -18.38
N SER A 30 -11.14 23.97 -17.75
CA SER A 30 -11.31 23.46 -16.40
C SER A 30 -11.15 21.95 -16.53
N PRO A 31 -10.20 21.32 -15.82
CA PRO A 31 -10.21 19.88 -15.72
C PRO A 31 -11.62 19.44 -15.28
N GLY A 32 -12.11 18.32 -15.84
CA GLY A 32 -13.43 17.79 -15.49
C GLY A 32 -13.59 17.70 -13.96
N PRO A 33 -14.80 17.88 -13.41
CA PRO A 33 -15.01 17.93 -11.97
C PRO A 33 -14.61 16.60 -11.32
N HIS A 34 -13.40 16.54 -10.78
CA HIS A 34 -12.96 15.39 -9.99
C HIS A 34 -13.73 15.44 -8.67
N LEU A 35 -14.68 14.53 -8.50
CA LEU A 35 -15.43 14.34 -7.25
C LEU A 35 -14.43 14.15 -6.10
N ARG A 36 -14.26 15.19 -5.27
CA ARG A 36 -13.40 15.08 -4.09
C ARG A 36 -14.07 14.12 -3.11
N SER A 37 -13.49 12.92 -2.96
CA SER A 37 -13.92 12.01 -1.91
C SER A 37 -13.50 12.59 -0.56
N TRP A 38 -14.39 12.52 0.43
CA TRP A 38 -14.13 12.99 1.80
C TRP A 38 -13.14 12.10 2.57
N TYR A 39 -12.61 11.04 1.95
CA TYR A 39 -11.69 10.08 2.56
C TYR A 39 -10.24 10.49 2.32
N SER A 40 -9.48 10.62 3.42
CA SER A 40 -8.02 10.75 3.36
C SER A 40 -7.34 9.39 3.46
N VAL A 41 -6.16 9.26 2.85
CA VAL A 41 -5.36 8.03 2.91
C VAL A 41 -5.11 7.61 4.36
N SER A 42 -4.76 8.55 5.24
CA SER A 42 -4.55 8.26 6.67
C SER A 42 -5.81 7.70 7.33
N ARG A 43 -6.99 8.26 7.03
CA ARG A 43 -8.26 7.74 7.57
C ARG A 43 -8.51 6.31 7.13
N ILE A 44 -8.24 5.99 5.86
CA ILE A 44 -8.35 4.62 5.34
C ILE A 44 -7.37 3.70 6.07
N MET A 45 -6.11 4.09 6.24
CA MET A 45 -5.12 3.28 6.96
C MET A 45 -5.52 2.99 8.41
N TYR A 46 -6.10 3.96 9.12
CA TYR A 46 -6.60 3.71 10.49
C TYR A 46 -7.84 2.82 10.52
N ILE A 47 -8.73 2.90 9.51
CA ILE A 47 -9.85 1.95 9.37
C ILE A 47 -9.31 0.54 9.10
N VAL A 48 -8.29 0.38 8.26
CA VAL A 48 -7.62 -0.92 8.05
C VAL A 48 -6.99 -1.42 9.34
N ALA A 49 -6.26 -0.56 10.07
CA ALA A 49 -5.67 -0.93 11.35
C ALA A 49 -6.74 -1.38 12.37
N LEU A 50 -7.88 -0.68 12.43
CA LEU A 50 -9.03 -1.05 13.25
C LEU A 50 -9.63 -2.39 12.84
N ALA A 51 -9.79 -2.63 11.53
CA ALA A 51 -10.28 -3.90 11.00
C ALA A 51 -9.31 -5.06 11.33
N LEU A 52 -8.01 -4.81 11.37
CA LEU A 52 -6.98 -5.78 11.73
C LEU A 52 -6.95 -6.10 13.23
N ILE A 53 -7.66 -5.37 14.09
CA ILE A 53 -7.77 -5.73 15.52
C ILE A 53 -8.47 -7.09 15.67
N PHE A 54 -9.47 -7.40 14.84
CA PHE A 54 -10.17 -8.69 14.89
C PHE A 54 -9.25 -9.89 14.62
N PRO A 55 -8.52 -9.97 13.50
CA PRO A 55 -7.56 -11.06 13.27
C PRO A 55 -6.39 -11.04 14.26
N THR A 56 -5.99 -9.87 14.77
CA THR A 56 -4.98 -9.79 15.84
C THR A 56 -5.47 -10.44 17.12
N ALA A 57 -6.70 -10.12 17.54
CA ALA A 57 -7.32 -10.74 18.71
C ALA A 57 -7.46 -12.25 18.55
N ALA A 58 -7.87 -12.71 17.35
CA ALA A 58 -7.91 -14.14 17.03
C ALA A 58 -6.51 -14.78 17.12
N GLY A 59 -5.48 -14.15 16.56
CA GLY A 59 -4.10 -14.63 16.65
C GLY A 59 -3.62 -14.78 18.10
N VAL A 60 -3.90 -13.80 18.95
CA VAL A 60 -3.58 -13.86 20.39
C VAL A 60 -4.39 -14.96 21.10
N TYR A 61 -5.65 -15.16 20.73
CA TYR A 61 -6.49 -16.22 21.30
C TYR A 61 -5.98 -17.63 20.96
N PHE A 62 -5.57 -17.87 19.71
CA PHE A 62 -5.10 -19.19 19.25
C PHE A 62 -3.65 -19.52 19.64
N PHE A 63 -2.76 -18.52 19.60
CA PHE A 63 -1.32 -18.71 19.79
C PHE A 63 -0.77 -18.14 21.11
N GLY A 64 -1.60 -17.44 21.89
CA GLY A 64 -1.21 -16.87 23.18
C GLY A 64 -0.47 -15.53 23.09
N PHE A 65 0.15 -15.15 24.21
CA PHE A 65 0.84 -13.86 24.37
C PHE A 65 2.08 -13.70 23.47
N GLN A 66 2.64 -14.80 22.97
CA GLN A 66 3.79 -14.78 22.06
C GLN A 66 3.45 -14.07 20.74
N ALA A 67 2.26 -14.34 20.18
CA ALA A 67 1.79 -13.65 18.98
C ALA A 67 1.66 -12.13 19.18
N LEU A 68 1.21 -11.71 20.37
CA LEU A 68 1.10 -10.29 20.71
C LEU A 68 2.47 -9.60 20.70
N TRP A 69 3.50 -10.24 21.27
CA TRP A 69 4.85 -9.69 21.28
C TRP A 69 5.44 -9.56 19.87
N VAL A 70 5.24 -10.55 19.01
CA VAL A 70 5.67 -10.50 17.60
C VAL A 70 5.02 -9.30 16.90
N VAL A 71 3.72 -9.11 17.04
CA VAL A 71 2.99 -7.98 16.43
C VAL A 71 3.48 -6.64 16.98
N ILE A 72 3.63 -6.50 18.30
CA ILE A 72 4.10 -5.26 18.92
C ILE A 72 5.49 -4.89 18.42
N VAL A 73 6.42 -5.85 18.43
CA VAL A 73 7.79 -5.63 17.95
C VAL A 73 7.80 -5.25 16.47
N ALA A 74 6.97 -5.92 15.66
CA ALA A 74 6.86 -5.60 14.24
C ALA A 74 6.39 -4.16 13.99
N ILE A 75 5.37 -3.69 14.73
CA ILE A 75 4.83 -2.32 14.63
C ILE A 75 5.87 -1.30 15.10
N VAL A 76 6.46 -1.52 16.28
CA VAL A 76 7.43 -0.58 16.87
C VAL A 76 8.65 -0.43 15.95
N ALA A 77 9.20 -1.54 15.47
CA ALA A 77 10.33 -1.51 14.53
C ALA A 77 9.96 -0.83 13.21
N ALA A 78 8.77 -1.08 12.67
CA ALA A 78 8.32 -0.45 11.42
C ALA A 78 8.17 1.07 11.55
N VAL A 79 7.52 1.55 12.62
CA VAL A 79 7.34 2.99 12.87
C VAL A 79 8.68 3.66 13.18
N ALA A 80 9.53 3.03 14.00
CA ALA A 80 10.86 3.56 14.31
C ALA A 80 11.72 3.69 13.04
N THR A 81 11.66 2.70 12.15
CA THR A 81 12.39 2.73 10.88
C THR A 81 11.86 3.83 9.96
N GLU A 82 10.54 3.96 9.85
CA GLU A 82 9.95 5.01 9.00
C GLU A 82 10.34 6.41 9.49
N TYR A 83 10.26 6.62 10.81
CA TYR A 83 10.73 7.85 11.44
C TYR A 83 12.22 8.10 11.16
N GLY A 84 13.07 7.09 11.36
CA GLY A 84 14.51 7.18 11.13
C GLY A 84 14.84 7.52 9.67
N VAL A 85 14.24 6.84 8.70
CA VAL A 85 14.50 7.05 7.27
C VAL A 85 13.98 8.42 6.82
N LYS A 86 12.78 8.84 7.26
CA LYS A 86 12.25 10.19 6.96
C LYS A 86 13.16 11.27 7.56
N LYS A 87 13.64 11.07 8.79
CA LYS A 87 14.59 11.97 9.46
C LYS A 87 15.92 12.08 8.69
N LEU A 88 16.47 10.95 8.24
CA LEU A 88 17.69 10.91 7.43
C LEU A 88 17.52 11.59 6.07
N ARG A 89 16.31 11.55 5.48
CA ARG A 89 15.96 12.25 4.24
C ARG A 89 15.62 13.74 4.44
N GLY A 90 15.64 14.24 5.68
CA GLY A 90 15.22 15.61 5.99
C GLY A 90 13.73 15.89 5.72
N ARG A 91 12.88 14.85 5.65
CA ARG A 91 11.43 15.00 5.46
C ARG A 91 10.70 15.03 6.80
N PRO A 92 9.60 15.80 6.93
CA PRO A 92 8.80 15.79 8.14
C PRO A 92 8.18 14.40 8.36
N PHE A 93 8.24 13.91 9.59
CA PHE A 93 7.52 12.70 9.98
C PHE A 93 6.05 13.03 10.22
N ILE A 94 5.17 12.37 9.47
CA ILE A 94 3.72 12.40 9.65
C ILE A 94 3.28 10.97 9.89
N MET A 95 2.48 10.74 10.92
CA MET A 95 1.93 9.43 11.23
C MET A 95 0.71 9.15 10.33
N ASP A 96 0.99 8.68 9.11
CA ASP A 96 -0.02 8.32 8.11
C ASP A 96 -0.70 6.96 8.36
N GLY A 97 -0.19 6.17 9.30
CA GLY A 97 -0.70 4.84 9.65
C GLY A 97 -0.18 3.71 8.75
N GLY A 98 0.47 4.02 7.62
CA GLY A 98 0.98 3.00 6.70
C GLY A 98 2.05 2.10 7.32
N ALA A 99 2.98 2.65 8.11
CA ALA A 99 3.98 1.85 8.84
C ALA A 99 3.34 0.95 9.91
N VAL A 100 2.30 1.44 10.60
CA VAL A 100 1.56 0.67 11.61
C VAL A 100 0.86 -0.52 10.96
N VAL A 101 0.12 -0.30 9.86
CA VAL A 101 -0.54 -1.37 9.12
C VAL A 101 0.46 -2.37 8.56
N THR A 102 1.61 -1.89 8.05
CA THR A 102 2.68 -2.77 7.54
C THR A 102 3.24 -3.67 8.64
N GLY A 103 3.57 -3.10 9.81
CA GLY A 103 4.05 -3.88 10.96
C GLY A 103 3.00 -4.84 11.50
N LEU A 104 1.74 -4.42 11.58
CA LEU A 104 0.61 -5.28 11.95
C LEU A 104 0.52 -6.50 11.02
N LEU A 105 0.43 -6.25 9.71
CA LEU A 105 0.31 -7.32 8.72
C LEU A 105 1.53 -8.23 8.74
N LEU A 106 2.75 -7.68 8.84
CA LEU A 106 3.97 -8.49 8.93
C LEU A 106 3.95 -9.38 10.19
N GLY A 107 3.57 -8.85 11.35
CA GLY A 107 3.46 -9.64 12.57
C GLY A 107 2.41 -10.76 12.48
N LEU A 108 1.29 -10.51 11.80
CA LEU A 108 0.21 -11.49 11.63
C LEU A 108 0.56 -12.64 10.67
N ILE A 109 1.53 -12.46 9.77
CA ILE A 109 1.94 -13.47 8.78
C ILE A 109 3.24 -14.20 9.16
N LEU A 110 3.78 -13.93 10.35
CA LEU A 110 4.96 -14.59 10.90
C LEU A 110 4.58 -15.56 12.03
N PRO A 111 5.34 -16.64 12.22
CA PRO A 111 5.11 -17.56 13.33
C PRO A 111 5.27 -16.87 14.69
N PRO A 112 4.44 -17.21 15.70
CA PRO A 112 4.49 -16.58 17.03
C PRO A 112 5.76 -16.94 17.82
N THR A 113 6.47 -18.00 17.44
CA THR A 113 7.72 -18.45 18.05
C THR A 113 8.96 -17.82 17.42
N MET A 114 8.80 -17.01 16.38
CA MET A 114 9.92 -16.37 15.71
C MET A 114 10.66 -15.45 16.68
N PRO A 115 12.01 -15.53 16.75
CA PRO A 115 12.79 -14.65 17.61
C PRO A 115 12.48 -13.17 17.33
N LEU A 116 12.19 -12.40 18.38
CA LEU A 116 11.73 -11.00 18.24
C LEU A 116 12.72 -10.10 17.49
N TRP A 117 14.02 -10.37 17.59
CA TRP A 117 15.04 -9.62 16.87
C TRP A 117 14.96 -9.86 15.35
N MET A 118 14.60 -11.06 14.89
CA MET A 118 14.41 -11.33 13.45
C MET A 118 13.19 -10.60 12.93
N VAL A 119 12.10 -10.58 13.71
CA VAL A 119 10.89 -9.82 13.38
C VAL A 119 11.22 -8.33 13.24
N ALA A 120 12.00 -7.77 14.16
CA ALA A 120 12.45 -6.39 14.09
C ALA A 120 13.27 -6.10 12.82
N ILE A 121 14.21 -6.97 12.46
CA ILE A 121 14.98 -6.85 11.21
C ILE A 121 14.06 -6.91 9.99
N GLY A 122 13.11 -7.85 9.95
CA GLY A 122 12.14 -7.95 8.87
C GLY A 122 11.30 -6.69 8.70
N SER A 123 10.84 -6.08 9.79
CA SER A 123 10.14 -4.79 9.78
C SER A 123 11.02 -3.65 9.28
N VAL A 124 12.29 -3.61 9.68
CA VAL A 124 13.25 -2.61 9.21
C VAL A 124 13.43 -2.72 7.70
N LEU A 125 13.67 -3.93 7.18
CA LEU A 125 13.88 -4.16 5.74
C LEU A 125 12.60 -3.87 4.94
N SER A 126 11.44 -4.29 5.46
CA SER A 126 10.13 -3.97 4.89
C SER A 126 9.94 -2.47 4.67
N ILE A 127 10.21 -1.66 5.70
CA ILE A 127 10.01 -0.21 5.61
C ILE A 127 11.14 0.46 4.82
N ALA A 128 12.40 0.20 5.16
CA ALA A 128 13.53 0.90 4.56
C ALA A 128 13.67 0.58 3.07
N ILE A 129 13.60 -0.69 2.69
CA ILE A 129 13.85 -1.16 1.33
C ILE A 129 12.56 -1.20 0.51
N VAL A 130 11.48 -1.78 1.03
CA VAL A 130 10.28 -2.03 0.22
C VAL A 130 9.35 -0.81 0.15
N LYS A 131 9.29 0.01 1.21
CA LYS A 131 8.45 1.22 1.23
C LYS A 131 9.22 2.50 0.90
N GLU A 132 10.25 2.80 1.68
CA GLU A 132 10.89 4.12 1.66
C GLU A 132 11.88 4.29 0.50
N ALA A 133 12.56 3.23 0.04
CA ALA A 133 13.47 3.30 -1.10
C ALA A 133 12.77 3.76 -2.40
N PHE A 134 11.49 3.43 -2.55
CA PHE A 134 10.66 3.84 -3.70
C PHE A 134 9.95 5.19 -3.52
N GLY A 135 10.19 5.88 -2.39
CA GLY A 135 9.63 7.22 -2.16
C GLY A 135 8.59 7.31 -1.05
N GLY A 136 8.18 6.18 -0.45
CA GLY A 136 7.30 6.12 0.72
C GLY A 136 5.85 5.74 0.40
N LEU A 137 4.91 6.32 1.14
CA LEU A 137 3.47 6.04 0.96
C LEU A 137 2.97 6.53 -0.41
N GLY A 138 2.28 5.65 -1.15
CA GLY A 138 1.73 5.94 -2.48
C GLY A 138 2.68 5.67 -3.65
N PHE A 139 3.96 5.42 -3.38
CA PHE A 139 4.98 5.10 -4.40
C PHE A 139 5.59 3.70 -4.23
N ASN A 140 5.10 2.91 -3.28
CA ASN A 140 5.55 1.52 -3.13
C ASN A 140 5.03 0.67 -4.30
N ILE A 141 5.95 0.06 -5.04
CA ILE A 141 5.63 -0.85 -6.15
C ILE A 141 5.07 -2.17 -5.63
N PHE A 142 5.59 -2.63 -4.49
CA PHE A 142 5.23 -3.88 -3.85
C PHE A 142 4.57 -3.62 -2.49
N ASN A 143 3.74 -4.58 -2.04
CA ASN A 143 3.21 -4.57 -0.68
C ASN A 143 4.39 -4.67 0.32
N PRO A 144 4.63 -3.66 1.17
CA PRO A 144 5.77 -3.66 2.08
C PRO A 144 5.77 -4.84 3.06
N ALA A 145 4.61 -5.25 3.58
CA ALA A 145 4.52 -6.36 4.55
C ALA A 145 4.91 -7.69 3.90
N LEU A 146 4.40 -7.97 2.70
CA LEU A 146 4.75 -9.18 1.95
C LEU A 146 6.21 -9.15 1.46
N GLY A 147 6.71 -7.99 1.06
CA GLY A 147 8.12 -7.81 0.70
C GLY A 147 9.04 -8.09 1.89
N GLY A 148 8.68 -7.59 3.09
CA GLY A 148 9.38 -7.91 4.34
C GLY A 148 9.41 -9.41 4.62
N ARG A 149 8.27 -10.09 4.48
CA ARG A 149 8.20 -11.55 4.65
C ARG A 149 9.03 -12.30 3.61
N ALA A 150 9.04 -11.86 2.35
CA ALA A 150 9.87 -12.48 1.31
C ALA A 150 11.37 -12.36 1.63
N LEU A 151 11.81 -11.20 2.14
CA LEU A 151 13.18 -11.00 2.60
C LEU A 151 13.52 -11.89 3.80
N LEU A 152 12.62 -12.01 4.77
CA LEU A 152 12.79 -12.94 5.89
C LEU A 152 12.85 -14.40 5.42
N MET A 153 12.00 -14.82 4.49
CA MET A 153 12.07 -16.17 3.92
C MET A 153 13.37 -16.43 3.16
N ALA A 154 13.93 -15.42 2.50
CA ALA A 154 15.21 -15.54 1.81
C ALA A 154 16.39 -15.72 2.78
N ALA A 155 16.32 -15.12 3.98
CA ALA A 155 17.38 -15.20 4.99
C ALA A 155 17.20 -16.35 6.01
N TRP A 156 15.96 -16.60 6.44
CA TRP A 156 15.57 -17.50 7.54
C TRP A 156 14.30 -18.28 7.18
N LEU A 157 14.43 -19.15 6.17
CA LEU A 157 13.30 -19.89 5.61
C LEU A 157 12.62 -20.79 6.65
N VAL A 158 13.41 -21.53 7.43
CA VAL A 158 12.91 -22.50 8.42
C VAL A 158 12.11 -21.78 9.50
N GLU A 159 12.65 -20.72 10.06
CA GLU A 159 12.03 -19.94 11.13
C GLU A 159 10.74 -19.24 10.65
N THR A 160 10.70 -18.82 9.38
CA THR A 160 9.54 -18.15 8.79
C THR A 160 8.42 -19.13 8.39
N THR A 161 8.74 -20.42 8.26
CA THR A 161 7.79 -21.46 7.81
C THR A 161 7.41 -22.48 8.90
N THR A 162 8.12 -22.50 10.03
CA THR A 162 7.84 -23.39 11.15
C THR A 162 6.75 -22.80 12.05
N TRP A 163 5.54 -23.37 11.98
CA TRP A 163 4.41 -22.98 12.82
C TRP A 163 4.24 -23.92 14.00
N VAL A 164 3.92 -23.36 15.16
CA VAL A 164 3.52 -24.15 16.33
C VAL A 164 2.04 -24.53 16.25
N PRO A 165 1.64 -25.69 16.80
CA PRO A 165 0.24 -26.04 16.92
C PRO A 165 -0.51 -24.98 17.73
N THR A 166 -1.76 -24.70 17.34
CA THR A 166 -2.61 -23.80 18.12
C THR A 166 -2.96 -24.45 19.46
N ARG A 167 -3.29 -23.62 20.46
CA ARG A 167 -3.63 -24.09 21.82
C ARG A 167 -4.76 -25.13 21.87
N PHE A 168 -5.62 -25.15 20.85
CA PHE A 168 -6.80 -26.02 20.79
C PHE A 168 -6.64 -27.17 19.80
N MET A 169 -5.49 -27.30 19.14
CA MET A 169 -5.26 -28.37 18.16
C MET A 169 -5.01 -29.69 18.91
N PRO A 170 -5.85 -30.73 18.72
CA PRO A 170 -5.55 -32.06 19.22
C PRO A 170 -4.32 -32.59 18.48
N ASP A 171 -3.39 -33.22 19.20
CA ASP A 171 -2.27 -33.91 18.58
C ASP A 171 -2.82 -35.02 17.68
N ALA A 172 -2.53 -34.94 16.37
CA ALA A 172 -3.04 -35.90 15.39
C ALA A 172 -2.38 -37.30 15.52
N VAL A 173 -1.49 -37.48 16.50
CA VAL A 173 -0.67 -38.69 16.71
C VAL A 173 -0.99 -39.41 18.04
N THR A 174 -2.02 -38.98 18.76
CA THR A 174 -2.54 -39.69 19.96
C THR A 174 -4.04 -39.92 19.82
#